data_AF-A0AAN5TBC0-F1
#
_entry.id   AF-A0AAN5TBC0-F1
#
_cell.length_a   1.000
_cell.length_b   1.000
_cell.length_c   1.000
_cell.angle_alpha   90.00
_cell.angle_beta   90.00
_cell.angle_gamma   90.00
#
_symmetry.space_group_name_H-M   'P 1'
#
loop_
_entity.id
_entity.type
_entity.pdbx_description
1 polymer ?
#
loop_
_entity_poly.entity_id
_entity_poly.type
_entity_poly.pdbx_seq_one_letter_code
_entity_poly.pdbx_strand_id
1 'polypeptide(L)'
;MKKILYVIPGILLITNSFALDIPENITNSNKDLLPSPFPVYVIEGSAVVNHPYPGAKKVLLPTDNSYADYPGCYIACYSHNTGAYAISPTISVMGQIRVKGQYDARICQPDGYKNQDISAAYRFKQLCAEKIPACQNNICWAGGDTGGWFGIQ
;
A
#
# COMPACT_ATOMS: atom_id res chain seq x y z
N MET A 1 27.57 55.88 32.46
CA MET A 1 26.68 54.70 32.45
C MET A 1 26.37 54.33 31.01
N LYS A 2 26.94 53.25 30.48
CA LYS A 2 26.76 52.79 29.08
C LYS A 2 25.89 51.54 29.10
N LYS A 3 24.64 51.62 28.63
CA LYS A 3 23.76 50.45 28.49
C LYS A 3 24.04 49.81 27.12
N ILE A 4 24.56 48.58 27.13
CA ILE A 4 24.77 47.76 25.94
C ILE A 4 23.46 47.01 25.69
N LEU A 5 22.84 47.26 24.54
CA LEU A 5 21.63 46.59 24.08
C LEU A 5 22.06 45.36 23.26
N TYR A 6 21.76 44.15 23.75
CA TYR A 6 21.94 42.92 22.98
C TYR A 6 20.70 42.68 22.11
N VAL A 7 20.88 42.69 20.79
CA VAL A 7 19.86 42.30 19.81
C VAL A 7 20.13 40.85 19.44
N ILE A 8 19.21 39.94 19.77
CA ILE A 8 19.27 38.53 19.38
C ILE A 8 18.54 38.40 18.02
N PRO A 9 19.22 37.94 16.95
CA PRO A 9 18.54 37.65 15.70
C PRO A 9 17.84 36.30 15.82
N GLY A 10 16.51 36.31 15.88
CA GLY A 10 15.70 35.10 15.82
C GLY A 10 15.68 34.55 14.40
N ILE A 11 16.31 33.39 14.19
CA ILE A 11 16.21 32.63 12.95
C ILE A 11 14.88 31.87 12.97
N LEU A 12 13.94 32.28 12.12
CA LEU A 12 12.70 31.55 11.86
C LEU A 12 13.02 30.36 10.94
N LEU A 13 13.05 29.15 11.51
CA LEU A 13 13.09 27.90 10.73
C LEU A 13 11.66 27.56 10.28
N ILE A 14 11.34 27.88 9.03
CA ILE A 14 10.08 27.45 8.40
C ILE A 14 10.25 25.98 8.01
N THR A 15 9.67 25.08 8.77
CA THR A 15 9.60 23.65 8.41
C THR A 15 8.35 23.44 7.55
N ASN A 16 8.54 23.29 6.24
CA ASN A 16 7.46 22.85 5.36
C ASN A 16 7.27 21.33 5.57
N SER A 17 6.22 20.95 6.30
CA SER A 17 5.75 19.56 6.31
C SER A 17 4.92 19.33 5.05
N PHE A 18 5.48 18.60 4.10
CA PHE A 18 4.67 18.05 2.99
C PHE A 18 3.88 16.85 3.53
N ALA A 19 2.64 17.08 3.92
CA ALA A 19 1.68 16.00 4.08
C ALA A 19 1.43 15.42 2.68
N LEU A 20 1.91 14.20 2.44
CA LEU A 20 1.41 13.39 1.32
C LEU A 20 -0.03 13.01 1.67
N ASP A 21 -0.96 13.84 1.21
CA ASP A 21 -2.40 13.62 1.32
C ASP A 21 -2.76 12.32 0.58
N ILE A 22 -3.51 11.45 1.26
CA ILE A 22 -4.19 10.33 0.60
C ILE A 22 -5.29 10.97 -0.24
N PRO A 23 -5.46 10.60 -1.53
CA PRO A 23 -6.50 11.19 -2.35
C PRO A 23 -7.84 10.99 -1.65
N GLU A 24 -8.45 12.09 -1.22
CA GLU A 24 -9.74 12.19 -0.51
C GLU A 24 -10.93 11.61 -1.30
N ASN A 25 -10.70 10.98 -2.45
CA ASN A 25 -11.76 10.70 -3.42
C ASN A 25 -11.63 9.33 -4.10
N ILE A 26 -11.25 8.28 -3.36
CA ILE A 26 -11.53 6.91 -3.81
C ILE A 26 -13.05 6.71 -3.66
N THR A 27 -13.76 6.81 -4.78
CA THR A 27 -15.22 6.65 -4.84
C THR A 27 -15.62 5.28 -5.38
N ASN A 28 -14.73 4.65 -6.16
CA ASN A 28 -14.98 3.36 -6.79
C ASN A 28 -13.70 2.51 -6.82
N SER A 29 -13.68 1.46 -6.00
CA SER A 29 -12.54 0.54 -5.87
C SER A 29 -12.18 -0.23 -7.14
N ASN A 30 -13.11 -0.34 -8.10
CA ASN A 30 -12.88 -1.01 -9.39
C ASN A 30 -12.33 -0.07 -10.47
N LYS A 31 -12.41 1.24 -10.25
CA LYS A 31 -12.04 2.28 -11.22
C LYS A 31 -10.82 3.07 -10.78
N ASP A 32 -10.79 3.48 -9.52
CA ASP A 32 -9.83 4.47 -9.05
C ASP A 32 -8.45 3.86 -8.83
N LEU A 33 -7.41 4.59 -9.23
CA LEU A 33 -6.03 4.22 -8.98
C LEU A 33 -5.61 4.65 -7.56
N LEU A 34 -4.82 3.82 -6.90
CA LEU A 34 -4.20 4.16 -5.63
C LEU A 34 -2.89 4.91 -5.90
N PRO A 35 -2.44 5.79 -4.98
CA PRO A 35 -1.10 6.34 -5.03
C PRO A 35 -0.02 5.27 -5.19
N SER A 36 1.07 5.61 -5.88
CA SER A 36 2.25 4.76 -5.99
C SER A 36 3.49 5.53 -5.50
N PRO A 37 4.09 5.17 -4.35
CA PRO A 37 3.65 4.11 -3.42
C PRO A 37 2.35 4.45 -2.67
N PHE A 38 1.62 3.43 -2.22
CA PHE A 38 0.37 3.59 -1.46
C PHE A 38 0.66 3.73 0.04
N PRO A 39 0.26 4.82 0.71
CA PRO A 39 0.42 4.94 2.15
C PRO A 39 -0.56 4.04 2.90
N VAL A 40 -0.02 3.17 3.76
CA VAL A 40 -0.78 2.36 4.72
C VAL A 40 -0.31 2.67 6.14
N TYR A 41 -1.16 2.43 7.14
CA TYR A 41 -0.83 2.70 8.53
C TYR A 41 -0.95 1.40 9.33
N VAL A 42 0.19 0.95 9.84
CA VAL A 42 0.36 -0.36 10.45
C VAL A 42 0.37 -0.22 11.96
N ILE A 43 -0.54 -0.91 12.62
CA ILE A 43 -0.54 -1.12 14.07
C ILE A 43 0.11 -2.49 14.28
N GLU A 44 1.35 -2.49 14.77
CA GLU A 44 2.16 -3.70 14.92
C GLU A 44 1.40 -4.79 15.72
N GLY A 45 1.36 -6.00 15.16
CA GLY A 45 0.67 -7.15 15.77
C GLY A 45 -0.86 -7.08 15.78
N SER A 46 -1.49 -6.05 15.19
CA SER A 46 -2.93 -5.85 15.27
C SER A 46 -3.61 -5.69 13.91
N ALA A 47 -3.33 -4.60 13.19
CA ALA A 47 -4.16 -4.22 12.05
C ALA A 47 -3.41 -3.31 11.07
N VAL A 48 -3.96 -3.19 9.87
CA VAL A 48 -3.53 -2.22 8.86
C VAL A 48 -4.75 -1.42 8.41
N VAL A 49 -4.61 -0.10 8.42
CA VAL A 49 -5.66 0.84 8.04
C VAL A 49 -5.18 1.75 6.90
N ASN A 50 -6.13 2.29 6.14
CA ASN A 50 -5.87 3.08 4.93
C ASN A 50 -5.84 4.59 5.18
N HIS A 51 -5.80 5.04 6.43
CA HIS A 51 -5.78 6.45 6.82
C HIS A 51 -4.96 6.64 8.12
N PRO A 52 -4.46 7.85 8.39
CA PRO A 52 -3.74 8.13 9.65
C PRO A 52 -4.55 7.70 10.87
N TYR A 53 -3.93 6.92 11.75
CA TYR A 53 -4.57 6.42 12.96
C TYR A 53 -3.60 6.50 14.16
N PRO A 54 -4.07 6.93 15.35
CA PRO A 54 -3.22 7.03 16.54
C PRO A 54 -2.51 5.71 16.87
N GLY A 55 -1.19 5.78 17.06
CA GLY A 55 -0.36 4.60 17.35
C GLY A 55 0.00 3.76 16.13
N ALA A 56 -0.48 4.09 14.93
CA ALA A 56 -0.11 3.41 13.70
C ALA A 56 1.13 4.06 13.05
N LYS A 57 2.02 3.23 12.51
CA LYS A 57 3.19 3.67 11.74
C LYS A 57 2.83 3.78 10.26
N LYS A 58 3.09 4.94 9.65
CA LYS A 58 2.96 5.12 8.19
C LYS A 58 4.02 4.28 7.47
N VAL A 59 3.58 3.46 6.53
CA VAL A 59 4.40 2.64 5.64
C VAL A 59 4.03 2.97 4.20
N LEU A 60 5.02 3.15 3.34
CA LEU A 60 4.82 3.36 1.91
C LEU A 60 4.88 2.00 1.19
N LEU A 61 3.73 1.46 0.84
CA LEU A 61 3.60 0.17 0.17
C LEU A 61 3.95 0.32 -1.32
N PRO A 62 4.89 -0.45 -1.88
CA PRO A 62 5.14 -0.47 -3.31
C PRO A 62 3.86 -0.84 -4.07
N THR A 63 3.46 0.00 -5.03
CA THR A 63 2.20 -0.15 -5.77
C THR A 63 2.46 -0.05 -7.26
N ASP A 64 2.10 -1.08 -8.02
CA ASP A 64 2.11 -1.04 -9.48
C ASP A 64 0.70 -0.71 -10.01
N ASN A 65 0.62 0.34 -10.84
CA ASN A 65 -0.59 0.77 -11.56
C ASN A 65 -0.44 0.61 -13.08
N SER A 66 0.43 -0.28 -13.54
CA SER A 66 0.68 -0.47 -14.98
C SER A 66 -0.60 -0.89 -15.72
N TYR A 67 -1.53 -1.59 -15.06
CA TYR A 67 -2.89 -1.76 -15.55
C TYR A 67 -3.77 -0.58 -15.11
N ALA A 68 -4.09 0.32 -16.03
CA ALA A 68 -4.88 1.54 -15.75
C ALA A 68 -6.34 1.49 -16.25
N ASP A 69 -6.74 0.43 -16.97
CA ASP A 69 -8.09 0.29 -17.54
C ASP A 69 -9.16 -0.13 -16.50
N TYR A 70 -10.43 -0.20 -16.92
CA TYR A 70 -11.57 -0.59 -16.08
C TYR A 70 -12.27 -1.84 -16.63
N PRO A 71 -12.73 -2.78 -15.75
CA PRO A 71 -12.54 -2.80 -14.30
C PRO A 71 -11.16 -3.33 -13.90
N GLY A 72 -10.63 -2.83 -12.78
CA GLY A 72 -9.41 -3.37 -12.17
C GLY A 72 -9.45 -3.36 -10.65
N CYS A 73 -8.78 -4.32 -10.03
CA CYS A 73 -8.63 -4.45 -8.59
C CYS A 73 -7.16 -4.75 -8.23
N TYR A 74 -6.81 -4.68 -6.95
CA TYR A 74 -5.42 -4.88 -6.52
C TYR A 74 -5.22 -6.25 -5.91
N ILE A 75 -4.16 -6.95 -6.34
CA ILE A 75 -3.64 -8.11 -5.63
C ILE A 75 -2.47 -7.67 -4.75
N ALA A 76 -2.33 -8.30 -3.59
CA ALA A 76 -1.15 -8.15 -2.74
C ALA A 76 -0.10 -9.20 -3.14
N CYS A 77 1.17 -8.84 -3.05
CA CYS A 77 2.28 -9.78 -3.14
C CYS A 77 2.80 -10.08 -1.73
N TYR A 78 2.71 -11.34 -1.32
CA TYR A 78 3.14 -11.80 -0.01
C TYR A 78 4.41 -12.64 -0.11
N SER A 79 5.20 -12.69 0.96
CA SER A 79 6.32 -13.62 1.08
C SER A 79 6.62 -13.91 2.55
N HIS A 80 7.38 -14.98 2.79
CA HIS A 80 7.89 -15.34 4.11
C HIS A 80 9.08 -14.49 4.57
N ASN A 81 9.65 -13.68 3.66
CA ASN A 81 10.71 -12.74 4.00
C ASN A 81 10.15 -11.46 4.65
N THR A 82 11.03 -10.65 5.25
CA THR A 82 10.67 -9.31 5.72
C THR A 82 10.27 -8.43 4.55
N GLY A 83 9.08 -7.82 4.63
CA GLY A 83 8.52 -6.96 3.60
C GLY A 83 8.25 -5.53 4.06
N ALA A 84 7.32 -4.86 3.37
CA ALA A 84 6.87 -3.51 3.74
C ALA A 84 6.21 -3.51 5.13
N TYR A 85 5.40 -4.53 5.42
CA TYR A 85 4.86 -4.79 6.76
C TYR A 85 4.45 -6.26 6.92
N ALA A 86 4.43 -6.74 8.16
CA ALA A 86 3.99 -8.08 8.51
C ALA A 86 2.49 -8.15 8.76
N ILE A 87 1.82 -9.20 8.28
CA ILE A 87 0.43 -9.55 8.60
C ILE A 87 0.34 -10.77 9.53
N SER A 88 1.45 -11.49 9.70
CA SER A 88 1.64 -12.55 10.68
C SER A 88 3.14 -12.69 10.99
N PRO A 89 3.55 -13.47 12.00
CA PRO A 89 4.97 -13.69 12.30
C PRO A 89 5.80 -14.23 11.13
N THR A 90 5.16 -14.86 10.13
CA THR A 90 5.84 -15.52 9.02
C THR A 90 5.40 -15.00 7.65
N ILE A 91 4.56 -13.95 7.57
CA ILE A 91 4.06 -13.45 6.29
C ILE A 91 4.11 -11.93 6.28
N SER A 92 4.79 -11.39 5.30
CA SER A 92 4.83 -9.96 5.02
C SER A 92 4.18 -9.63 3.69
N VAL A 93 3.60 -8.44 3.61
CA VAL A 93 3.23 -7.81 2.34
C VAL A 93 4.46 -7.13 1.75
N MET A 94 4.77 -7.46 0.51
CA MET A 94 5.90 -6.94 -0.25
C MET A 94 5.51 -5.75 -1.13
N GLY A 95 4.26 -5.71 -1.58
CA GLY A 95 3.71 -4.70 -2.47
C GLY A 95 2.32 -5.07 -2.94
N GLN A 96 1.78 -4.28 -3.84
CA GLN A 96 0.49 -4.51 -4.48
C GLN A 96 0.55 -4.18 -5.97
N ILE A 97 -0.29 -4.84 -6.75
CA ILE A 97 -0.34 -4.68 -8.21
C ILE A 97 -1.79 -4.58 -8.64
N ARG A 98 -2.13 -3.55 -9.43
CA ARG A 98 -3.44 -3.48 -10.07
C ARG A 98 -3.50 -4.43 -11.26
N VAL A 99 -4.59 -5.20 -11.35
CA VAL A 99 -4.84 -6.15 -12.44
C VAL A 99 -6.25 -6.00 -12.99
N LYS A 100 -6.47 -6.49 -14.21
CA LYS A 100 -7.82 -6.62 -14.76
C LYS A 100 -8.64 -7.55 -13.88
N GLY A 101 -9.80 -7.09 -13.45
CA GLY A 101 -10.65 -7.79 -12.49
C GLY A 101 -11.53 -6.81 -11.73
N GLN A 102 -12.20 -7.29 -10.70
CA GLN A 102 -13.03 -6.44 -9.86
C GLN A 102 -13.04 -6.97 -8.42
N TYR A 103 -13.29 -6.11 -7.47
CA TYR A 103 -13.62 -6.49 -6.12
C TYR A 103 -14.99 -7.16 -6.08
N ASP A 104 -15.03 -8.35 -5.49
CA ASP A 104 -16.23 -8.99 -4.97
C ASP A 104 -16.17 -8.92 -3.45
N ALA A 105 -17.05 -8.11 -2.85
CA ALA A 105 -16.87 -7.59 -1.50
C ALA A 105 -15.44 -7.04 -1.29
N ARG A 106 -14.67 -7.63 -0.38
CA ARG A 106 -13.30 -7.21 -0.06
C ARG A 106 -12.22 -7.89 -0.91
N ILE A 107 -12.59 -8.85 -1.75
CA ILE A 107 -11.64 -9.72 -2.43
C ILE A 107 -11.49 -9.26 -3.88
N CYS A 108 -10.30 -8.85 -4.28
CA CYS A 108 -9.98 -8.69 -5.70
C CYS A 108 -10.09 -10.06 -6.40
N GLN A 109 -10.98 -10.12 -7.38
CA GLN A 109 -11.21 -11.27 -8.25
C GLN A 109 -10.64 -10.94 -9.65
N PRO A 110 -9.39 -11.35 -9.96
CA PRO A 110 -8.83 -11.14 -11.28
C PRO A 110 -9.67 -11.80 -12.38
N ASP A 111 -9.64 -11.23 -13.58
CA ASP A 111 -10.37 -11.77 -14.73
C ASP A 111 -9.97 -13.23 -15.03
N GLY A 112 -10.96 -14.12 -15.12
CA GLY A 112 -10.76 -15.56 -15.24
C GLY A 112 -10.48 -16.33 -13.93
N TYR A 113 -10.38 -15.66 -12.79
CA TYR A 113 -10.08 -16.26 -11.48
C TYR A 113 -11.19 -16.07 -10.44
N LYS A 114 -12.42 -15.79 -10.88
CA LYS A 114 -13.55 -15.59 -9.96
C LYS A 114 -13.73 -16.79 -9.03
N ASN A 115 -13.77 -16.53 -7.73
CA ASN A 115 -13.91 -17.48 -6.63
C ASN A 115 -12.77 -18.53 -6.57
N GLN A 116 -11.61 -18.23 -7.15
CA GLN A 116 -10.45 -19.10 -7.13
C GLN A 116 -9.36 -18.54 -6.21
N ASP A 117 -8.62 -19.43 -5.56
CA ASP A 117 -7.40 -19.04 -4.85
C ASP A 117 -6.29 -18.72 -5.85
N ILE A 118 -5.84 -17.46 -5.85
CA ILE A 118 -4.76 -16.97 -6.71
C ILE A 118 -3.36 -17.20 -6.11
N SER A 119 -3.25 -17.71 -4.87
CA SER A 119 -1.98 -17.95 -4.19
C SER A 119 -1.12 -19.00 -4.90
N ALA A 120 -1.75 -20.00 -5.51
CA ALA A 120 -1.09 -21.06 -6.27
C ALA A 120 -0.88 -20.69 -7.74
N ALA A 121 -1.53 -19.65 -8.25
CA ALA A 121 -1.53 -19.32 -9.67
C ALA A 121 -0.16 -18.75 -10.12
N TYR A 122 0.55 -19.51 -10.96
CA TYR A 122 1.90 -19.18 -11.42
C TYR A 122 1.98 -17.80 -12.10
N ARG A 123 0.96 -17.43 -12.88
CA ARG A 123 0.89 -16.13 -13.54
C ARG A 123 1.05 -14.95 -12.57
N PHE A 124 0.42 -15.01 -11.39
CA PHE A 124 0.51 -13.92 -10.43
C PHE A 124 1.80 -13.96 -9.61
N LYS A 125 2.42 -15.14 -9.42
CA LYS A 125 3.78 -15.24 -8.88
C LYS A 125 4.80 -14.54 -9.78
N GLN A 126 4.73 -14.80 -11.09
CA GLN A 126 5.57 -14.13 -12.08
C GLN A 126 5.33 -12.62 -12.10
N LEU A 127 4.06 -12.21 -12.06
CA LEU A 127 3.71 -10.79 -12.03
C LEU A 127 4.27 -10.08 -10.78
N CYS A 128 4.18 -10.71 -9.60
CA CYS A 128 4.84 -10.20 -8.40
C CYS A 128 6.34 -10.08 -8.57
N ALA A 129 7.01 -11.10 -9.11
CA ALA A 129 8.47 -11.06 -9.33
C ALA A 129 8.91 -10.01 -10.34
N GLU A 130 8.07 -9.69 -11.33
CA GLU A 130 8.34 -8.68 -12.35
C GLU A 130 8.16 -7.25 -11.82
N LYS A 131 7.05 -6.99 -11.11
CA LYS A 131 6.64 -5.62 -10.75
C LYS A 131 7.10 -5.16 -9.37
N ILE A 132 7.36 -6.09 -8.44
CA ILE A 132 7.74 -5.77 -7.07
C ILE A 132 9.20 -6.21 -6.85
N PRO A 133 10.16 -5.29 -6.68
CA PRO A 133 11.58 -5.64 -6.52
C PRO A 133 11.86 -6.62 -5.38
N ALA A 134 11.10 -6.54 -4.28
CA ALA A 134 11.21 -7.45 -3.14
C ALA A 134 10.69 -8.88 -3.43
N CYS A 135 10.13 -9.13 -4.61
CA CYS A 135 9.56 -10.42 -5.01
C CYS A 135 10.36 -11.16 -6.09
N GLN A 136 11.52 -10.64 -6.48
CA GLN A 136 12.39 -11.27 -7.47
C GLN A 136 12.68 -12.75 -7.15
N ASN A 137 13.00 -13.53 -8.18
CA ASN A 137 13.24 -14.98 -8.07
C ASN A 137 12.01 -15.79 -7.60
N ASN A 138 10.79 -15.30 -7.85
CA ASN A 138 9.53 -15.98 -7.53
C ASN A 138 9.37 -16.35 -6.04
N ILE A 139 9.94 -15.53 -5.14
CA ILE A 139 9.84 -15.74 -3.68
C ILE A 139 8.52 -15.27 -3.09
N CYS A 140 7.62 -14.73 -3.93
CA CYS A 140 6.32 -14.22 -3.54
C CYS A 140 5.16 -15.04 -4.13
N TRP A 141 4.01 -14.93 -3.49
CA TRP A 141 2.71 -15.34 -4.04
C TRP A 141 1.70 -14.19 -3.96
N ALA A 142 0.59 -14.31 -4.69
CA ALA A 142 -0.44 -13.29 -4.72
C ALA A 142 -1.65 -13.65 -3.85
N GLY A 143 -2.37 -12.65 -3.36
CA GLY A 143 -3.70 -12.85 -2.75
C GLY A 143 -4.59 -11.62 -2.92
N GLY A 144 -5.90 -11.84 -2.81
CA GLY A 144 -6.92 -10.86 -3.19
C GLY A 144 -7.57 -10.10 -2.03
N ASP A 145 -7.32 -10.43 -0.76
CA ASP A 145 -7.93 -9.71 0.39
C ASP A 145 -7.26 -8.35 0.61
N THR A 146 -7.69 -7.40 -0.20
CA THR A 146 -7.08 -6.07 -0.36
C THR A 146 -8.10 -4.94 -0.34
N GLY A 147 -9.41 -5.27 -0.29
CA GLY A 147 -10.49 -4.28 -0.24
C GLY A 147 -10.44 -3.37 0.99
N GLY A 148 -9.77 -3.80 2.07
CA GLY A 148 -9.52 -2.96 3.24
C GLY A 148 -8.70 -1.70 2.93
N TRP A 149 -7.85 -1.71 1.90
CA TRP A 149 -7.12 -0.52 1.43
C TRP A 149 -8.06 0.56 0.88
N PHE A 150 -9.24 0.14 0.42
CA PHE A 150 -10.30 1.01 -0.09
C PHE A 150 -11.37 1.31 0.97
N GLY A 151 -11.20 0.84 2.21
CA GLY A 151 -12.20 0.99 3.27
C GLY A 151 -13.46 0.12 3.08
N ILE A 152 -13.40 -0.91 2.22
CA ILE A 152 -14.49 -1.86 2.03
C ILE A 152 -14.56 -2.76 3.28
N GLN A 153 -15.73 -2.86 3.91
CA GLN A 153 -15.98 -3.69 5.10
C GLN A 153 -16.76 -4.95 4.74
#